data_AF-A0A6L8E5G9-F1
#
_entry.id   AF-A0A6L8E5G9-F1
#
_cell.length_a   1.000
_cell.length_b   1.000
_cell.length_c   1.000
_cell.angle_alpha   90.00
_cell.angle_beta   90.00
_cell.angle_gamma   90.00
#
_symmetry.space_group_name_H-M   'P 1'
#
loop_
_entity.id
_entity.type
_entity.pdbx_description
1 polymer ?
#
loop_
_entity_poly.entity_id
_entity_poly.type
_entity_poly.pdbx_seq_one_letter_code
_entity_poly.pdbx_strand_id
1 'polypeptide(L)'
;MGIAWVRTVEPQEAEGEILRAYQQMTGESAPSEIRRRIRKNFVAMSIRPRQMAALWDLAHTVSFRNEDSGLSKAEHDMIDTVVSAANRCRY
;
A
#
# COMPACT_ATOMS: atom_id res chain seq x y z
N MET A 1 8.19 -2.41 -15.23
CA MET A 1 7.39 -2.01 -14.05
C MET A 1 8.29 -1.08 -13.23
N GLY A 2 7.94 0.21 -13.13
CA GLY A 2 8.86 1.26 -12.67
C GLY A 2 9.17 1.19 -11.18
N ILE A 3 10.45 1.35 -10.84
CA ILE A 3 10.95 1.60 -9.48
C ILE A 3 10.51 3.01 -9.08
N ALA A 4 10.22 3.24 -7.80
CA ALA A 4 9.96 4.58 -7.31
C ALA A 4 11.21 5.45 -7.51
N TRP A 5 11.05 6.71 -7.95
CA TRP A 5 12.19 7.62 -8.16
C TRP A 5 12.85 8.11 -6.86
N VAL A 6 12.29 7.70 -5.72
CA VAL A 6 12.77 8.02 -4.38
C VAL A 6 13.50 6.81 -3.79
N ARG A 7 14.37 7.07 -2.81
CA ARG A 7 14.97 5.98 -2.01
C ARG A 7 13.85 5.20 -1.31
N THR A 8 13.94 3.88 -1.37
CA THR A 8 13.05 2.95 -0.68
C THR A 8 13.87 1.99 0.20
N VAL A 9 13.20 1.36 1.16
CA VAL A 9 13.75 0.25 1.96
C VAL A 9 12.98 -1.00 1.57
N GLU A 10 13.65 -1.93 0.90
CA GLU A 10 13.04 -3.20 0.54
C GLU A 10 12.82 -4.07 1.80
N PRO A 11 11.84 -4.98 1.80
CA PRO A 11 11.58 -5.84 2.97
C PRO A 11 12.80 -6.63 3.47
N GLN A 12 13.74 -6.98 2.58
CA GLN A 12 15.00 -7.66 2.94
C GLN A 12 15.95 -6.77 3.75
N GLU A 13 15.85 -5.45 3.60
CA GLU A 13 16.72 -4.44 4.20
C GLU A 13 16.02 -3.74 5.38
N ALA A 14 14.75 -4.11 5.63
CA ALA A 14 13.91 -3.46 6.61
C ALA A 14 14.27 -3.91 8.03
N GLU A 15 14.45 -2.94 8.92
CA GLU A 15 14.70 -3.15 10.34
C GLU A 15 13.80 -2.22 11.19
N GLY A 16 13.73 -2.46 12.50
CA GLY A 16 13.08 -1.52 13.42
C GLY A 16 11.62 -1.18 13.07
N GLU A 17 11.31 0.11 12.96
CA GLU A 17 9.94 0.61 12.74
C GLU A 17 9.38 0.25 11.37
N ILE A 18 10.21 0.26 10.31
CA ILE A 18 9.77 -0.05 8.96
C ILE A 18 9.44 -1.53 8.80
N LEU A 19 10.25 -2.43 9.39
CA LEU A 19 9.96 -3.86 9.40
C LEU A 19 8.64 -4.15 10.11
N ARG A 20 8.44 -3.55 11.30
CA ARG A 20 7.18 -3.72 12.05
C ARG A 20 5.97 -3.24 11.25
N ALA A 21 6.07 -2.10 10.57
CA ALA A 21 4.99 -1.61 9.73
C ALA A 21 4.69 -2.60 8.58
N TYR A 22 5.70 -3.13 7.90
CA TYR A 22 5.49 -4.14 6.86
C TYR A 22 4.86 -5.43 7.40
N GLN A 23 5.31 -5.90 8.56
CA GLN A 23 4.74 -7.10 9.21
C GLN A 23 3.28 -6.87 9.57
N GLN A 24 2.92 -5.70 10.12
CA GLN A 24 1.54 -5.36 10.46
C GLN A 24 0.63 -5.30 9.22
N MET A 25 1.13 -4.74 8.11
CA MET A 25 0.34 -4.59 6.88
C MET A 25 0.13 -5.92 6.14
N THR A 26 1.10 -6.82 6.20
CA THR A 26 1.07 -8.09 5.46
C THR A 26 0.61 -9.28 6.30
N GLY A 27 0.74 -9.20 7.63
CA GLY A 27 0.58 -10.32 8.56
C GLY A 27 1.73 -11.34 8.51
N GLU A 28 2.83 -11.01 7.82
CA GLU A 28 3.95 -11.92 7.59
C GLU A 28 5.18 -11.50 8.38
N SER A 29 5.95 -12.47 8.88
CA SER A 29 7.20 -12.21 9.60
C SER A 29 8.45 -12.33 8.72
N ALA A 30 8.40 -13.17 7.68
CA ALA A 30 9.55 -13.47 6.83
C ALA A 30 9.72 -12.41 5.71
N PRO A 31 10.93 -11.84 5.50
CA PRO A 31 11.15 -10.82 4.46
C PRO A 31 10.73 -11.23 3.04
N SER A 32 10.85 -12.51 2.69
CA SER A 32 10.41 -13.04 1.39
C SER A 32 8.89 -12.98 1.23
N GLU A 33 8.14 -13.37 2.27
CA GLU A 33 6.68 -13.34 2.26
C GLU A 33 6.16 -11.91 2.31
N ILE A 34 6.78 -11.05 3.13
CA ILE A 34 6.49 -9.61 3.15
C ILE A 34 6.63 -9.03 1.74
N ARG A 35 7.76 -9.28 1.05
CA ARG A 35 7.98 -8.78 -0.31
C ARG A 35 6.94 -9.27 -1.32
N ARG A 36 6.45 -10.50 -1.16
CA ARG A 36 5.42 -11.06 -2.04
C ARG A 36 4.06 -10.39 -1.85
N ARG A 37 3.74 -9.94 -0.63
CA ARG A 37 2.41 -9.42 -0.27
C ARG A 37 2.34 -7.89 -0.24
N ILE A 38 3.44 -7.21 0.07
CA ILE A 38 3.47 -5.74 0.18
C ILE A 38 3.29 -5.10 -1.20
N ARG A 39 2.41 -4.10 -1.29
CA ARG A 39 2.23 -3.34 -2.52
C ARG A 39 3.34 -2.31 -2.68
N LYS A 40 3.81 -2.08 -3.92
CA LYS A 40 4.97 -1.22 -4.20
C LYS A 40 4.78 0.24 -3.78
N ASN A 41 3.56 0.75 -3.78
CA ASN A 41 3.25 2.10 -3.26
C ASN A 41 3.60 2.24 -1.77
N PHE A 42 3.42 1.18 -0.97
CA PHE A 42 3.83 1.23 0.43
C PHE A 42 5.35 1.10 0.58
N VAL A 43 6.01 0.29 -0.26
CA VAL A 43 7.49 0.28 -0.33
C VAL A 43 8.04 1.67 -0.67
N ALA A 44 7.37 2.41 -1.56
CA ALA A 44 7.73 3.80 -1.89
C ALA A 44 7.59 4.77 -0.69
N MET A 45 6.73 4.45 0.28
CA MET A 45 6.53 5.25 1.50
C MET A 45 7.43 4.84 2.67
N SER A 46 8.31 3.86 2.47
CA SER A 46 9.17 3.30 3.51
C SER A 46 10.05 4.32 4.27
N ILE A 47 10.37 5.44 3.63
CA ILE A 47 11.09 6.55 4.26
C ILE A 47 10.31 7.27 5.36
N ARG A 48 8.99 7.04 5.44
CA ARG A 48 8.08 7.66 6.42
C ARG A 48 7.10 6.59 6.96
N PRO A 49 7.57 5.62 7.78
CA PRO A 49 6.79 4.44 8.18
C PRO A 49 5.50 4.78 8.91
N ARG A 50 5.46 5.87 9.70
CA ARG A 50 4.22 6.32 10.36
C ARG A 50 3.16 6.80 9.37
N GLN A 51 3.57 7.52 8.33
CA GLN A 51 2.65 7.97 7.27
C GLN A 51 2.19 6.80 6.42
N MET A 52 3.09 5.85 6.15
CA MET A 52 2.77 4.60 5.46
C MET A 52 1.68 3.81 6.21
N ALA A 53 1.84 3.65 7.52
CA ALA A 53 0.86 2.95 8.37
C ALA A 53 -0.49 3.68 8.42
N ALA A 54 -0.50 5.02 8.54
CA ALA A 54 -1.73 5.80 8.51
C ALA A 54 -2.46 5.70 7.15
N LEU A 55 -1.72 5.71 6.03
CA LEU A 55 -2.32 5.52 4.71
C LEU A 55 -2.85 4.09 4.54
N TRP A 56 -2.15 3.09 5.07
CA TRP A 56 -2.64 1.71 5.06
C TRP A 56 -3.99 1.62 5.75
N ASP A 57 -4.12 2.18 6.95
CA ASP A 57 -5.37 2.17 7.72
C ASP A 57 -6.51 2.82 6.92
N LEU A 58 -6.27 4.04 6.41
CA LEU A 58 -7.22 4.74 5.54
C LEU A 58 -7.63 3.87 4.33
N ALA A 59 -6.66 3.37 3.57
CA ALA A 59 -6.92 2.57 2.37
C ALA A 59 -7.63 1.25 2.70
N HIS A 60 -7.36 0.66 3.86
CA HIS A 60 -8.00 -0.56 4.30
C HIS A 60 -9.48 -0.34 4.59
N THR A 61 -9.82 0.74 5.30
CA THR A 61 -11.20 1.12 5.62
C THR A 61 -11.97 1.53 4.37
N VAL A 62 -11.46 2.52 3.62
CA VAL A 62 -12.26 3.17 2.58
C VAL A 62 -12.24 2.42 1.25
N SER A 63 -11.12 1.79 0.88
CA SER A 63 -10.96 1.18 -0.44
C SER A 63 -11.01 -0.34 -0.41
N PHE A 64 -10.21 -1.00 0.44
CA PHE A 64 -10.09 -2.46 0.39
C PHE A 64 -11.29 -3.17 0.99
N ARG A 65 -11.79 -2.66 2.12
CA ARG A 65 -13.00 -3.16 2.75
C ARG A 65 -14.25 -2.43 2.28
N ASN A 66 -14.11 -1.20 1.78
CA ASN A 66 -15.22 -0.41 1.27
C ASN A 66 -16.32 -0.30 2.35
N GLU A 67 -15.91 -0.07 3.60
CA GLU A 67 -16.78 -0.05 4.77
C GLU A 67 -17.78 1.11 4.64
N ASP A 68 -19.06 0.83 4.93
CA ASP A 68 -20.16 1.80 5.00
C ASP A 68 -20.41 2.66 3.74
N SER A 69 -19.88 2.28 2.57
CA SER A 69 -20.00 3.11 1.35
C SER A 69 -21.33 2.95 0.61
N GLY A 70 -22.05 1.84 0.82
CA GLY A 70 -23.22 1.47 0.03
C GLY A 70 -22.92 1.09 -1.43
N LEU A 71 -21.64 1.04 -1.82
CA LEU A 71 -21.19 0.66 -3.16
C LEU A 71 -20.83 -0.82 -3.21
N SER A 72 -21.08 -1.47 -4.35
CA SER A 72 -20.44 -2.73 -4.68
C SER A 72 -18.95 -2.54 -4.93
N LYS A 73 -18.18 -3.63 -4.84
CA LYS A 73 -16.76 -3.62 -5.19
C LYS A 73 -16.51 -3.11 -6.62
N ALA A 74 -17.36 -3.51 -7.57
CA ALA A 74 -17.22 -3.11 -8.97
C ALA A 74 -17.43 -1.60 -9.16
N GLU A 75 -18.41 -1.01 -8.47
CA GLU A 75 -18.65 0.44 -8.49
C GLU A 75 -17.49 1.21 -7.87
N HIS A 76 -16.95 0.72 -6.74
CA HIS A 76 -15.79 1.33 -6.11
C HIS A 76 -14.55 1.27 -7.03
N ASP A 77 -14.23 0.09 -7.58
CA ASP A 77 -13.09 -0.08 -8.49
C ASP A 77 -13.26 0.76 -9.79
N MET A 78 -14.51 0.98 -10.25
CA MET A 78 -14.81 1.86 -11.38
C MET A 78 -14.44 3.32 -11.06
N ILE A 79 -14.80 3.81 -9.87
CA ILE A 79 -14.41 5.16 -9.41
C ILE A 79 -12.89 5.29 -9.39
N ASP A 80 -12.19 4.34 -8.74
CA ASP A 80 -10.72 4.34 -8.65
C ASP A 80 -10.07 4.37 -10.04
N THR A 81 -10.60 3.58 -10.97
CA THR A 81 -10.11 3.50 -12.35
C THR A 81 -10.31 4.80 -13.11
N VAL A 82 -11.51 5.38 -13.06
CA VAL A 82 -11.83 6.62 -13.78
C VAL A 82 -11.01 7.79 -13.23
N VAL A 83 -10.90 7.90 -11.90
CA VAL A 83 -10.09 8.96 -11.25
C VAL A 83 -8.61 8.80 -11.59
N SER A 84 -8.08 7.58 -11.59
CA SER A 84 -6.68 7.31 -11.95
C SER A 84 -6.40 7.66 -13.41
N ALA A 85 -7.32 7.30 -14.33
CA ALA A 85 -7.21 7.63 -15.75
C ALA A 85 -7.26 9.14 -15.99
N ALA A 86 -8.19 9.86 -15.35
CA ALA A 86 -8.31 11.31 -15.44
C ALA A 86 -7.04 12.03 -14.96
N ASN A 87 -6.39 11.50 -13.91
CA ASN A 87 -5.14 12.03 -13.37
C ASN A 87 -3.88 11.52 -14.07
N ARG A 88 -4.01 10.67 -15.10
CA ARG A 88 -2.87 10.00 -15.77
C ARG A 88 -1.97 9.24 -14.79
N CYS A 89 -2.57 8.70 -13.72
CA CYS A 89 -1.87 7.85 -12.76
C CYS A 89 -1.70 6.45 -13.36
N ARG A 90 -0.45 6.08 -13.65
CA ARG A 90 -0.13 4.81 -14.34
C ARG A 90 0.01 3.60 -13.41
N TYR A 91 0.34 3.84 -12.14
CA TYR A 91 0.52 2.79 -11.14
C TYR A 91 -0.83 2.24 -10.71
#